data_AF-A0A946RDZ6-F1
#
_entry.id   AF-A0A946RDZ6-F1
#
_cell.length_a   1.000
_cell.length_b   1.000
_cell.length_c   1.000
_cell.angle_alpha   90.00
_cell.angle_beta   90.00
_cell.angle_gamma   90.00
#
_symmetry.space_group_name_H-M   'P 1'
#
loop_
_entity.id
_entity.type
_entity.pdbx_description
1 polymer ?
#
loop_
_entity_poly.entity_id
_entity_poly.type
_entity_poly.pdbx_seq_one_letter_code
_entity_poly.pdbx_strand_id
1 'polypeptide(L)'
;MDMGRHDILFFPINSGEHKGEWSTCMAECHTNPSDYTDFSCGLNGVCHEHNQNDMDNKHDDESGYFYENTACFSCHPNGEEND
;
A
#
# COMPACT_ATOMS: atom_id res chain seq x y z
N MET A 1 -17.36 0.25 -2.48
CA MET A 1 -17.22 1.69 -2.12
C MET A 1 -17.15 2.48 -3.42
N ASP A 2 -17.57 3.75 -3.43
CA ASP A 2 -17.38 4.61 -4.61
C ASP A 2 -15.89 4.91 -4.76
N MET A 3 -15.32 4.52 -5.90
CA MET A 3 -13.89 4.54 -6.15
C MET A 3 -13.35 5.98 -6.20
N GLY A 4 -14.18 6.97 -6.56
CA GLY A 4 -13.81 8.39 -6.54
C GLY A 4 -13.56 8.98 -5.14
N ARG A 5 -14.00 8.29 -4.07
CA ARG A 5 -13.75 8.69 -2.68
C ARG A 5 -12.60 7.94 -2.03
N HIS A 6 -12.05 6.93 -2.69
CA HIS A 6 -10.96 6.13 -2.14
C HIS A 6 -9.74 7.01 -1.87
N ASP A 7 -9.31 7.78 -2.87
CA ASP A 7 -8.13 8.65 -2.78
C ASP A 7 -8.26 9.79 -1.77
N ILE A 8 -9.49 10.15 -1.37
CA ILE A 8 -9.74 11.21 -0.38
C ILE A 8 -9.66 10.65 1.06
N LEU A 9 -9.99 9.38 1.23
CA LEU A 9 -10.17 8.77 2.55
C LEU A 9 -9.11 7.71 2.88
N PHE A 10 -8.41 7.18 1.87
CA PHE A 10 -7.51 6.03 1.92
C PHE A 10 -6.36 6.21 0.90
N PHE A 11 -5.60 5.14 0.66
CA PHE A 11 -4.48 5.13 -0.28
C PHE A 11 -4.89 5.63 -1.69
N PRO A 12 -4.14 6.56 -2.30
CA PRO A 12 -4.48 7.15 -3.59
C PRO A 12 -4.18 6.18 -4.74
N ILE A 13 -5.19 5.44 -5.19
CA ILE A 13 -5.06 4.41 -6.22
C ILE A 13 -5.81 4.78 -7.52
N ASN A 14 -6.65 5.82 -7.51
CA ASN A 14 -7.45 6.24 -8.67
C ASN A 14 -6.99 7.54 -9.31
N SER A 15 -5.82 8.02 -8.89
CA SER A 15 -5.16 9.22 -9.37
C SER A 15 -3.68 8.95 -9.61
N GLY A 16 -2.96 9.94 -10.13
CA GLY A 16 -1.55 9.80 -10.44
C GLY A 16 -1.26 8.67 -11.44
N GLU A 17 -0.15 7.97 -11.22
CA GLU A 17 0.34 6.87 -12.07
C GLU A 17 -0.53 5.61 -11.97
N HIS A 18 -1.30 5.47 -10.89
CA HIS A 18 -2.20 4.34 -10.64
C HIS A 18 -3.56 4.46 -11.34
N LYS A 19 -3.88 5.64 -11.88
CA LYS A 19 -5.20 5.94 -12.44
C LYS A 19 -5.53 5.06 -13.64
N GLY A 20 -6.58 4.24 -13.48
CA GLY A 20 -7.15 3.44 -14.56
C GLY A 20 -6.51 2.07 -14.73
N GLU A 21 -5.49 1.74 -13.94
CA GLU A 21 -4.90 0.41 -13.89
C GLU A 21 -5.87 -0.61 -13.26
N TRP A 22 -6.69 -0.16 -12.30
CA TRP A 22 -7.69 -1.01 -11.65
C TRP A 22 -9.09 -0.42 -11.77
N SER A 23 -10.05 -1.31 -11.98
CA SER A 23 -11.48 -0.97 -12.07
C SER A 23 -12.32 -1.60 -10.96
N THR A 24 -11.70 -2.34 -10.05
CA THR A 24 -12.39 -3.17 -9.07
C THR A 24 -11.67 -3.20 -7.72
N CYS A 25 -12.42 -3.20 -6.61
CA CYS A 25 -11.90 -3.35 -5.25
C CYS A 25 -11.60 -4.84 -4.93
N MET A 26 -10.72 -5.48 -5.70
CA MET A 26 -10.46 -6.93 -5.63
C MET A 26 -9.43 -7.29 -4.56
N ALA A 27 -9.26 -8.60 -4.37
CA ALA A 27 -8.26 -9.20 -3.48
C ALA A 27 -6.79 -8.93 -3.86
N GLU A 28 -6.57 -8.06 -4.83
CA GLU A 28 -5.25 -7.60 -5.25
C GLU A 28 -4.70 -6.60 -4.24
N CYS A 29 -5.50 -5.62 -3.81
CA CYS A 29 -5.11 -4.71 -2.73
C CYS A 29 -5.62 -5.21 -1.37
N HIS A 30 -6.86 -5.70 -1.32
CA HIS A 30 -7.54 -6.13 -0.10
C HIS A 30 -7.60 -7.65 -0.02
N THR A 31 -6.55 -8.28 0.49
CA THR A 31 -6.34 -9.74 0.52
C THR A 31 -7.53 -10.54 1.07
N ASN A 32 -8.38 -9.91 1.88
CA ASN A 32 -9.65 -10.46 2.32
C ASN A 32 -10.86 -9.66 1.77
N PRO A 33 -11.67 -10.20 0.84
CA PRO A 33 -12.84 -9.50 0.33
C PRO A 33 -13.98 -9.34 1.35
N SER A 34 -13.91 -10.02 2.51
CA SER A 34 -14.84 -9.87 3.62
C SER A 34 -14.38 -8.81 4.63
N ASP A 35 -13.13 -8.36 4.55
CA ASP A 35 -12.53 -7.38 5.45
C ASP A 35 -11.54 -6.48 4.70
N TYR A 36 -11.99 -5.28 4.34
CA TYR A 36 -11.19 -4.31 3.60
C TYR A 36 -10.11 -3.64 4.45
N THR A 37 -10.00 -3.97 5.74
CA THR A 37 -8.87 -3.54 6.58
C THR A 37 -7.66 -4.46 6.45
N ASP A 38 -7.84 -5.65 5.86
CA ASP A 38 -6.75 -6.54 5.48
C ASP A 38 -6.29 -6.19 4.06
N PHE A 39 -5.08 -5.67 3.94
CA PHE A 39 -4.50 -5.20 2.69
C PHE A 39 -3.01 -5.55 2.61
N SER A 40 -2.48 -5.54 1.38
CA SER A 40 -1.04 -5.70 1.14
C SER A 40 -0.46 -4.58 0.28
N CYS A 41 0.68 -4.02 0.71
CA CYS A 41 1.44 -3.04 -0.07
C CYS A 41 2.55 -3.74 -0.87
N GLY A 42 3.39 -4.52 -0.18
CA GLY A 42 4.58 -5.16 -0.76
C GLY A 42 4.72 -6.65 -0.47
N LEU A 43 3.97 -7.20 0.50
CA LEU A 43 3.98 -8.64 0.77
C LEU A 43 3.33 -9.38 -0.42
N ASN A 44 4.14 -10.15 -1.15
CA ASN A 44 3.79 -10.91 -2.36
C ASN A 44 3.64 -10.11 -3.67
N GLY A 45 4.16 -8.88 -3.74
CA GLY A 45 4.38 -8.19 -5.02
C GLY A 45 3.13 -7.96 -5.87
N VAL A 46 2.00 -7.66 -5.24
CA VAL A 46 0.72 -7.54 -5.98
C VAL A 46 0.68 -6.28 -6.86
N CYS A 47 1.32 -5.19 -6.43
CA CYS A 47 1.44 -3.97 -7.22
C CYS A 47 2.91 -3.67 -7.56
N HIS A 48 3.73 -3.46 -6.53
CA HIS A 48 5.18 -3.33 -6.63
C HIS A 48 5.88 -4.29 -5.66
N GLU A 49 7.08 -4.72 -6.02
CA GLU A 49 7.85 -5.65 -5.20
C GLU A 49 8.64 -4.88 -4.14
N HIS A 50 8.31 -5.12 -2.88
CA HIS A 50 9.20 -4.87 -1.76
C HIS A 50 9.59 -6.23 -1.18
N ASN A 51 10.88 -6.43 -0.91
CA ASN A 51 11.33 -7.56 -0.14
C ASN A 51 11.92 -7.05 1.18
N GLN A 52 11.78 -7.88 2.22
CA GLN A 52 12.14 -7.48 3.57
C GLN A 52 13.60 -7.09 3.69
N ASN A 53 14.54 -7.86 3.11
CA ASN A 53 15.96 -7.56 3.22
C ASN A 53 16.32 -6.19 2.65
N ASP A 54 15.79 -5.84 1.48
CA ASP A 54 16.06 -4.54 0.86
C ASP A 54 15.40 -3.40 1.64
N MET A 55 14.19 -3.61 2.18
CA MET A 55 13.53 -2.59 3.00
C MET A 55 14.23 -2.42 4.35
N ASP A 56 14.68 -3.50 4.99
CA ASP A 56 15.44 -3.48 6.23
C ASP A 56 16.74 -2.67 6.06
N ASN A 57 17.42 -2.85 4.92
CA ASN A 57 18.64 -2.07 4.62
C ASN A 57 18.36 -0.60 4.30
N LYS A 58 17.20 -0.27 3.71
CA LYS A 58 16.83 1.11 3.37
C LYS A 58 16.33 1.91 4.57
N HIS A 59 15.77 1.23 5.56
CA HIS A 59 15.18 1.83 6.75
C HIS A 59 16.02 1.53 8.01
N ASP A 60 17.32 1.25 7.85
CA ASP A 60 18.22 0.89 8.95
C ASP A 60 18.38 2.00 9.99
N ASP A 61 18.31 3.24 9.52
CA ASP A 61 18.34 4.46 10.33
C ASP A 61 16.94 4.95 10.77
N GLU A 62 15.85 4.31 10.34
CA GLU A 62 14.48 4.74 10.64
C GLU A 62 13.95 4.11 11.93
N SER A 63 13.67 4.96 12.92
CA SER A 63 13.19 4.50 14.22
C SER A 63 11.72 4.12 14.18
N GLY A 64 11.41 2.86 14.43
CA GLY A 64 10.02 2.36 14.41
C GLY A 64 9.62 1.73 13.09
N TYR A 65 10.56 1.56 12.15
CA TYR A 65 10.38 0.71 10.99
C TYR A 65 9.99 -0.71 11.40
N PHE A 66 8.98 -1.26 10.71
CA PHE A 66 8.56 -2.64 10.81
C PHE A 66 8.01 -3.10 9.47
N TYR A 67 8.41 -4.29 9.02
CA TYR A 67 8.01 -4.84 7.73
C TYR A 67 6.60 -5.45 7.77
N GLU A 68 5.59 -4.59 7.93
CA GLU A 68 4.16 -4.92 7.93
C GLU A 68 3.38 -3.91 7.10
N ASN A 69 2.29 -4.35 6.46
CA ASN A 69 1.51 -3.49 5.57
C ASN A 69 0.95 -2.24 6.28
N THR A 70 0.51 -2.39 7.53
CA THR A 70 -0.01 -1.27 8.34
C THR A 70 1.07 -0.28 8.75
N ALA A 71 2.30 -0.75 9.00
CA ALA A 71 3.43 0.10 9.33
C ALA A 71 3.91 0.86 8.08
N CYS A 72 4.07 0.16 6.94
CA CYS A 72 4.40 0.78 5.66
C CYS A 72 3.41 1.89 5.31
N PHE A 73 2.10 1.62 5.42
CA PHE A 73 1.06 2.61 5.14
C PHE A 73 1.07 3.80 6.12
N SER A 74 1.46 3.58 7.38
CA SER A 74 1.53 4.66 8.36
C SER A 74 2.64 5.66 8.06
N CYS A 75 3.77 5.21 7.50
CA CYS A 75 4.86 6.08 7.07
C CYS A 75 4.63 6.63 5.66
N HIS A 76 4.11 5.80 4.75
CA HIS A 76 3.90 6.13 3.34
C HIS A 76 2.41 6.10 2.96
N PRO A 77 1.57 7.04 3.46
CA PRO A 77 0.14 7.08 3.20
C PRO A 77 -0.21 7.30 1.73
N ASN A 78 0.70 7.89 0.93
CA ASN A 78 0.55 8.08 -0.50
C ASN A 78 1.36 7.06 -1.33
N GLY A 79 2.18 6.24 -0.67
CA GLY A 79 3.05 5.25 -1.30
C GLY A 79 4.32 5.84 -1.89
N GLU A 80 4.68 7.07 -1.52
CA GLU A 80 5.92 7.71 -1.94
C GLU A 80 7.02 7.48 -0.90
N GLU A 81 8.24 7.20 -1.35
CA GLU A 81 9.41 6.99 -0.49
C GLU A 81 9.67 8.14 0.50
N ASN A 82 9.25 9.37 0.16
CA ASN A 82 9.55 10.58 0.94
C ASN A 82 8.35 11.16 1.69
N ASP A 83 7.27 10.38 1.85
CA ASP A 83 6.11 10.77 2.65
C ASP A 83 6.45 11.11 4.12
#